data_AF-A0A5E4LAS8-F1
#
_entry.id   AF-A0A5E4LAS8-F1
#
_cell.length_a   1.000
_cell.length_b   1.000
_cell.length_c   1.000
_cell.angle_alpha   90.00
_cell.angle_beta   90.00
_cell.angle_gamma   90.00
#
_symmetry.space_group_name_H-M   'P 1'
#
loop_
_entity.id
_entity.type
_entity.pdbx_description
1 polymer ?
#
loop_
_entity_poly.entity_id
_entity_poly.type
_entity_poly.pdbx_seq_one_letter_code
_entity_poly.pdbx_strand_id
1 'polypeptide(L)'
;MEELGIDESKFMEIMEFMNNNAMVSVVQPEAGAISPPPLPPNKEGEDEGAEGAGGEEEGAASEEGRSESGESEEEAPAQRGSPRAKGKTDPGLLSPLEKILFEKYGELGVQIYGLIDGEKTAEEILRETGVSEAKLVEILEFMDEQGIIKLEKPAGKEEEAGGKSEPEEGEENEEGGEKKAGGEAAREPRFKPMIEEEPEEKEFVPPKAPEKPKEEEKKKKEEDAIEEGIVPIDVPQMEKITLVQKAALFAELNVKFGKNARELVNGADGKRDFIELSLATGLSLFDIDTIMAYFGKKGFISFRQLARDDIKKKYGEDGFAIYKRFGRDGILLYEMIGKEASLKDIITRSRIDPDRAIEIFVFIHKVLGLDIPLDKNVIYRQLGLKK
;
A
#
# COMPACT_ATOMS: atom_id res chain seq x y z
N MET A 1 -2.68 26.06 -18.88
CA MET A 1 -1.47 25.79 -19.69
C MET A 1 -0.66 27.05 -19.93
N GLU A 2 -1.27 28.20 -20.29
CA GLU A 2 -0.55 29.49 -20.45
C GLU A 2 0.38 29.86 -19.28
N GLU A 3 -0.02 29.66 -18.02
CA GLU A 3 0.83 29.94 -16.84
C GLU A 3 2.10 29.07 -16.73
N LEU A 4 2.20 27.98 -17.52
CA LEU A 4 3.38 27.09 -17.55
C LEU A 4 4.26 27.32 -18.79
N GLY A 5 3.84 28.14 -19.75
CA GLY A 5 4.59 28.39 -20.99
C GLY A 5 4.80 27.17 -21.89
N ILE A 6 4.08 26.07 -21.64
CA ILE A 6 4.12 24.85 -22.45
C ILE A 6 3.12 25.02 -23.60
N ASP A 7 3.63 24.98 -24.82
CA ASP A 7 2.82 25.04 -26.04
C ASP A 7 1.89 23.81 -26.13
N GLU A 8 0.61 24.07 -26.40
CA GLU A 8 -0.45 23.05 -26.37
C GLU A 8 -0.27 21.99 -27.47
N SER A 9 0.34 22.33 -28.60
CA SER A 9 0.69 21.36 -29.64
C SER A 9 1.80 20.41 -29.17
N LYS A 10 2.79 20.94 -28.45
CA LYS A 10 3.90 20.16 -27.90
C LYS A 10 3.47 19.27 -26.74
N PHE A 11 2.47 19.69 -25.97
CA PHE A 11 1.83 18.84 -24.95
C PHE A 11 1.11 17.64 -25.59
N MET A 12 0.36 17.86 -26.68
CA MET A 12 -0.31 16.78 -27.42
C MET A 12 0.70 15.82 -28.08
N GLU A 13 1.79 16.34 -28.67
CA GLU A 13 2.86 15.54 -29.27
C GLU A 13 3.57 14.64 -28.23
N ILE A 14 3.78 15.12 -27.00
CA ILE A 14 4.31 14.30 -25.88
C ILE A 14 3.33 13.20 -25.50
N MET A 15 2.03 13.49 -25.40
CA MET A 15 1.00 12.50 -25.06
C MET A 15 0.87 11.43 -26.16
N GLU A 16 0.95 11.80 -27.44
CA GLU A 16 0.89 10.88 -28.58
C GLU A 16 2.16 10.03 -28.71
N PHE A 17 3.33 10.57 -28.37
CA PHE A 17 4.59 9.82 -28.32
C PHE A 17 4.61 8.78 -27.19
N MET A 18 4.03 9.11 -26.03
CA MET A 18 3.92 8.17 -24.89
C MET A 18 2.98 7.00 -25.19
N ASN A 19 1.99 7.16 -26.08
CA ASN A 19 1.00 6.14 -26.37
C ASN A 19 1.51 5.03 -27.34
N ASN A 20 2.45 5.36 -28.22
CA ASN A 20 2.81 4.52 -29.38
C ASN A 20 3.97 3.52 -29.16
N ASN A 21 4.48 3.30 -27.94
CA ASN A 21 5.78 2.62 -27.74
C ASN A 21 5.83 1.50 -26.68
N ALA A 22 4.69 1.01 -26.19
CA ALA A 22 4.63 -0.03 -25.16
C ALA A 22 4.71 -1.48 -25.73
N MET A 23 5.93 -2.05 -25.78
CA MET A 23 6.10 -3.51 -25.90
C MET A 23 5.99 -4.17 -24.51
N VAL A 24 5.30 -5.31 -24.45
CA VAL A 24 5.09 -6.10 -23.23
C VAL A 24 6.01 -7.33 -23.25
N SER A 25 6.66 -7.65 -22.13
CA SER A 25 7.37 -8.91 -21.94
C SER A 25 6.88 -9.59 -20.65
N VAL A 26 6.74 -10.92 -20.66
CA VAL A 26 6.29 -11.69 -19.49
C VAL A 26 7.45 -12.49 -18.89
N VAL A 27 7.78 -12.18 -17.64
CA VAL A 27 8.70 -12.98 -16.83
C VAL A 27 7.90 -14.02 -16.04
N GLN A 28 8.05 -15.30 -16.37
CA GLN A 28 7.42 -16.39 -15.61
C GLN A 28 8.10 -16.56 -14.23
N PRO A 29 7.33 -16.62 -13.12
CA PRO A 29 7.86 -16.99 -11.82
C PRO A 29 8.09 -18.52 -11.73
N GLU A 30 9.26 -18.95 -11.24
CA GLU A 30 9.56 -20.38 -11.08
C GLU A 30 8.64 -21.07 -10.05
N ALA A 31 8.15 -22.25 -10.41
CA ALA A 31 7.14 -22.98 -9.65
C ALA A 31 7.68 -23.63 -8.36
N GLY A 32 7.69 -22.88 -7.27
CA GLY A 32 7.90 -23.40 -5.92
C GLY A 32 6.71 -24.27 -5.46
N ALA A 33 6.90 -25.59 -5.42
CA ALA A 33 5.83 -26.53 -5.08
C ALA A 33 5.40 -26.46 -3.59
N ILE A 34 4.22 -25.90 -3.33
CA ILE A 34 3.56 -25.93 -2.02
C ILE A 34 2.40 -26.94 -2.08
N SER A 35 2.51 -28.04 -1.34
CA SER A 35 1.42 -29.02 -1.24
C SER A 35 0.25 -28.47 -0.41
N PRO A 36 -1.01 -28.62 -0.86
CA PRO A 36 -2.17 -28.16 -0.10
C PRO A 36 -2.40 -29.02 1.16
N PRO A 37 -2.88 -28.44 2.27
CA PRO A 37 -3.23 -29.19 3.48
C PRO A 37 -4.50 -30.05 3.26
N PRO A 38 -4.65 -31.16 4.01
CA PRO A 38 -5.79 -32.07 3.87
C PRO A 38 -7.10 -31.45 4.36
N LEU A 39 -8.18 -31.72 3.61
CA LEU A 39 -9.54 -31.28 3.94
C LEU A 39 -10.09 -31.99 5.20
N PRO A 40 -10.89 -31.31 6.03
CA PRO A 40 -11.61 -31.94 7.14
C PRO A 40 -12.76 -32.84 6.62
N PRO A 41 -13.15 -33.89 7.36
CA PRO A 41 -14.16 -34.84 6.91
C PRO A 41 -15.58 -34.24 6.95
N ASN A 42 -16.37 -34.57 5.93
CA ASN A 42 -17.81 -34.28 5.87
C ASN A 42 -18.54 -34.86 7.09
N LYS A 43 -19.49 -34.08 7.64
CA LYS A 43 -20.59 -34.61 8.46
C LYS A 43 -21.86 -34.63 7.61
N GLU A 44 -22.44 -35.80 7.48
CA GLU A 44 -23.76 -36.05 6.89
C GLU A 44 -24.87 -35.86 7.95
N GLY A 45 -26.09 -35.58 7.49
CA GLY A 45 -27.31 -35.48 8.31
C GLY A 45 -27.52 -34.10 8.96
N GLU A 46 -28.68 -33.45 8.89
CA GLU A 46 -30.04 -34.02 8.80
C GLU A 46 -30.97 -33.17 7.91
N ASP A 47 -32.00 -33.84 7.40
CA ASP A 47 -33.04 -33.36 6.49
C ASP A 47 -34.37 -33.27 7.26
N GLU A 48 -34.95 -32.07 7.40
CA GLU A 48 -36.39 -31.87 7.60
C GLU A 48 -36.83 -30.57 6.91
N GLY A 49 -37.90 -30.66 6.11
CA GLY A 49 -38.32 -29.61 5.19
C GLY A 49 -39.38 -28.64 5.69
N ALA A 50 -39.77 -27.71 4.81
CA ALA A 50 -40.99 -26.91 4.95
C ALA A 50 -41.57 -26.61 3.56
N GLU A 51 -42.76 -27.17 3.29
CA GLU A 51 -43.60 -26.79 2.15
C GLU A 51 -44.23 -25.40 2.39
N GLY A 52 -44.53 -24.65 1.33
CA GLY A 52 -45.32 -23.40 1.48
C GLY A 52 -45.48 -22.60 0.19
N ALA A 53 -46.74 -22.48 -0.26
CA ALA A 53 -47.27 -21.66 -1.35
C ALA A 53 -46.49 -20.36 -1.71
N GLY A 54 -46.44 -19.92 -2.97
CA GLY A 54 -47.52 -19.97 -3.97
C GLY A 54 -48.19 -18.60 -4.03
N GLY A 55 -47.93 -17.87 -5.11
CA GLY A 55 -48.39 -16.49 -5.30
C GLY A 55 -48.24 -16.09 -6.76
N GLU A 56 -49.35 -16.15 -7.49
CA GLU A 56 -49.50 -15.64 -8.84
C GLU A 56 -49.70 -14.12 -8.79
N GLU A 57 -49.06 -13.36 -9.69
CA GLU A 57 -49.54 -12.02 -10.04
C GLU A 57 -49.36 -11.78 -11.55
N GLU A 58 -50.48 -11.59 -12.25
CA GLU A 58 -50.53 -11.17 -13.64
C GLU A 58 -50.25 -9.66 -13.75
N GLY A 59 -49.50 -9.23 -14.78
CA GLY A 59 -49.24 -7.82 -15.06
C GLY A 59 -49.06 -7.58 -16.55
N ALA A 60 -49.99 -6.85 -17.17
CA ALA A 60 -50.15 -6.83 -18.63
C ALA A 60 -49.43 -5.69 -19.37
N ALA A 61 -49.03 -6.01 -20.61
CA ALA A 61 -49.13 -5.22 -21.86
C ALA A 61 -48.70 -3.74 -21.92
N SER A 62 -47.69 -3.45 -22.76
CA SER A 62 -47.71 -2.55 -23.96
C SER A 62 -46.28 -2.53 -24.59
N GLU A 63 -45.97 -2.05 -25.80
CA GLU A 63 -46.73 -1.55 -26.96
C GLU A 63 -45.91 -1.75 -28.27
N GLU A 64 -46.43 -1.34 -29.43
CA GLU A 64 -45.89 -1.62 -30.77
C GLU A 64 -44.83 -0.62 -31.30
N GLY A 65 -44.05 -1.06 -32.30
CA GLY A 65 -43.19 -0.23 -33.17
C GLY A 65 -42.01 -1.05 -33.74
N ARG A 66 -41.93 -1.47 -35.01
CA ARG A 66 -42.06 -0.75 -36.30
C ARG A 66 -41.07 0.44 -36.37
N SER A 67 -40.11 0.53 -37.29
CA SER A 67 -39.56 -0.37 -38.33
C SER A 67 -38.20 0.23 -38.81
N GLU A 68 -37.54 -0.06 -39.94
CA GLU A 68 -37.84 -0.83 -41.17
C GLU A 68 -36.53 -1.33 -41.82
N SER A 69 -36.59 -2.37 -42.66
CA SER A 69 -35.42 -3.04 -43.26
C SER A 69 -35.12 -2.55 -44.67
N GLY A 70 -33.95 -1.93 -44.87
CA GLY A 70 -33.43 -1.57 -46.20
C GLY A 70 -32.41 -2.59 -46.71
N GLU A 71 -32.61 -3.07 -47.94
CA GLU A 71 -31.71 -3.99 -48.65
C GLU A 71 -30.55 -3.22 -49.32
N SER A 72 -29.34 -3.78 -49.29
CA SER A 72 -28.36 -3.65 -50.39
C SER A 72 -27.29 -4.75 -50.34
N GLU A 73 -27.13 -5.46 -51.46
CA GLU A 73 -26.11 -6.50 -51.74
C GLU A 73 -24.83 -5.91 -52.42
N GLU A 74 -23.87 -6.80 -52.71
CA GLU A 74 -22.50 -6.63 -53.31
C GLU A 74 -21.46 -5.88 -52.42
N GLU A 75 -20.17 -6.24 -52.37
CA GLU A 75 -19.43 -7.41 -52.92
C GLU A 75 -18.36 -7.87 -51.89
N ALA A 76 -17.81 -9.07 -52.06
CA ALA A 76 -16.68 -9.59 -51.31
C ALA A 76 -15.34 -8.94 -51.74
N PRO A 77 -14.27 -9.16 -50.94
CA PRO A 77 -13.35 -10.22 -51.36
C PRO A 77 -12.99 -11.20 -50.25
N ALA A 78 -12.84 -12.46 -50.63
CA ALA A 78 -12.46 -13.54 -49.72
C ALA A 78 -10.97 -13.51 -49.34
N GLN A 79 -10.64 -13.69 -48.06
CA GLN A 79 -9.77 -14.80 -47.63
C GLN A 79 -9.59 -14.94 -46.09
N ARG A 80 -9.54 -16.22 -45.65
CA ARG A 80 -8.95 -16.78 -44.42
C ARG A 80 -9.71 -16.66 -43.09
N GLY A 81 -10.03 -17.84 -42.55
CA GLY A 81 -10.25 -18.06 -41.11
C GLY A 81 -11.71 -17.97 -40.66
N SER A 82 -12.45 -19.10 -40.69
CA SER A 82 -13.70 -19.17 -39.93
C SER A 82 -13.38 -18.95 -38.44
N PRO A 83 -13.99 -17.97 -37.76
CA PRO A 83 -13.85 -17.86 -36.31
C PRO A 83 -14.44 -19.12 -35.69
N ARG A 84 -13.63 -19.84 -34.89
CA ARG A 84 -14.13 -20.95 -34.08
C ARG A 84 -15.30 -20.43 -33.25
N ALA A 85 -16.43 -21.12 -33.29
CA ALA A 85 -17.58 -20.76 -32.47
C ALA A 85 -17.14 -20.66 -31.00
N LYS A 86 -17.27 -19.48 -30.40
CA LYS A 86 -16.91 -19.24 -29.00
C LYS A 86 -17.81 -20.13 -28.14
N GLY A 87 -17.23 -21.22 -27.60
CA GLY A 87 -17.91 -22.03 -26.60
C GLY A 87 -18.10 -21.18 -25.35
N LYS A 88 -19.32 -21.18 -24.79
CA LYS A 88 -19.59 -20.48 -23.53
C LYS A 88 -18.67 -21.03 -22.46
N THR A 89 -18.03 -20.13 -21.71
CA THR A 89 -17.02 -20.53 -20.72
C THR A 89 -17.73 -20.93 -19.42
N ASP A 90 -17.66 -22.20 -19.03
CA ASP A 90 -18.29 -22.66 -17.78
C ASP A 90 -17.56 -22.06 -16.55
N PRO A 91 -18.21 -21.20 -15.74
CA PRO A 91 -17.54 -20.45 -14.68
C PRO A 91 -17.00 -21.33 -13.53
N GLY A 92 -17.45 -22.59 -13.46
CA GLY A 92 -16.95 -23.57 -12.50
C GLY A 92 -15.49 -23.99 -12.73
N LEU A 93 -15.00 -23.91 -13.98
CA LEU A 93 -13.67 -24.38 -14.38
C LEU A 93 -12.58 -23.30 -14.36
N LEU A 94 -12.97 -22.04 -14.17
CA LEU A 94 -12.03 -20.91 -14.12
C LEU A 94 -11.12 -20.98 -12.87
N SER A 95 -9.83 -20.69 -13.07
CA SER A 95 -8.87 -20.49 -11.98
C SER A 95 -9.26 -19.29 -11.09
N PRO A 96 -8.69 -19.16 -9.87
CA PRO A 96 -9.02 -18.05 -8.99
C PRO A 96 -8.78 -16.66 -9.61
N LEU A 97 -7.75 -16.51 -10.46
CA LEU A 97 -7.45 -15.25 -11.16
C LEU A 97 -8.45 -14.99 -12.29
N GLU A 98 -8.76 -16.00 -13.10
CA GLU A 98 -9.77 -15.90 -14.16
C GLU A 98 -11.17 -15.61 -13.58
N LYS A 99 -11.49 -16.09 -12.37
CA LYS A 99 -12.74 -15.74 -11.68
C LYS A 99 -12.84 -14.26 -11.36
N ILE A 100 -11.78 -13.64 -10.82
CA ILE A 100 -11.74 -12.20 -10.53
C ILE A 100 -11.93 -11.39 -11.82
N LEU A 101 -11.28 -11.81 -12.92
CA LEU A 101 -11.40 -11.15 -14.22
C LEU A 101 -12.79 -11.37 -14.86
N PHE A 102 -13.37 -12.54 -14.70
CA PHE A 102 -14.72 -12.86 -15.17
C PHE A 102 -15.80 -12.10 -14.39
N GLU A 103 -15.65 -11.95 -13.08
CA GLU A 103 -16.56 -11.17 -12.24
C GLU A 103 -16.54 -9.67 -12.60
N LYS A 104 -15.37 -9.11 -12.92
CA LYS A 104 -15.20 -7.67 -13.21
C LYS A 104 -15.41 -7.31 -14.69
N TYR A 105 -15.03 -8.18 -15.63
CA TYR A 105 -14.99 -7.92 -17.07
C TYR A 105 -15.62 -9.02 -17.95
N GLY A 106 -16.19 -10.07 -17.35
CA GLY A 106 -16.83 -11.18 -18.07
C GLY A 106 -15.84 -12.04 -18.87
N GLU A 107 -16.35 -12.73 -19.90
CA GLU A 107 -15.53 -13.53 -20.83
C GLU A 107 -14.42 -12.71 -21.50
N LEU A 108 -14.55 -11.38 -21.57
CA LEU A 108 -13.58 -10.49 -22.19
C LEU A 108 -12.27 -10.39 -21.38
N GLY A 109 -12.37 -10.26 -20.05
CA GLY A 109 -11.20 -10.23 -19.18
C GLY A 109 -10.43 -11.55 -19.20
N VAL A 110 -11.15 -12.67 -19.22
CA VAL A 110 -10.56 -14.01 -19.36
C VAL A 110 -9.92 -14.19 -20.74
N GLN A 111 -10.56 -13.73 -21.81
CA GLN A 111 -10.00 -13.78 -23.17
C GLN A 111 -8.71 -12.95 -23.27
N ILE A 112 -8.66 -11.74 -22.69
CA ILE A 112 -7.46 -10.90 -22.68
C ILE A 112 -6.33 -11.57 -21.87
N TYR A 113 -6.61 -12.11 -20.68
CA TYR A 113 -5.61 -12.81 -19.88
C TYR A 113 -4.99 -14.01 -20.61
N GLY A 114 -5.81 -14.80 -21.32
CA GLY A 114 -5.33 -15.90 -22.15
C GLY A 114 -4.51 -15.49 -23.39
N LEU A 115 -4.41 -14.19 -23.69
CA LEU A 115 -3.59 -13.63 -24.77
C LEU A 115 -2.30 -12.96 -24.27
N ILE A 116 -2.10 -12.82 -22.96
CA ILE A 116 -0.87 -12.27 -22.37
C ILE A 116 0.11 -13.42 -22.14
N ASP A 117 0.67 -13.92 -23.24
CA ASP A 117 1.69 -14.99 -23.27
C ASP A 117 3.13 -14.46 -23.14
N GLY A 118 3.33 -13.14 -23.35
CA GLY A 118 4.63 -12.48 -23.39
C GLY A 118 5.26 -12.36 -24.77
N GLU A 119 4.59 -12.89 -25.80
CA GLU A 119 4.97 -12.71 -27.20
C GLU A 119 4.08 -11.67 -27.88
N LYS A 120 2.79 -11.60 -27.52
CA LYS A 120 1.82 -10.66 -28.13
C LYS A 120 1.94 -9.24 -27.61
N THR A 121 1.88 -8.30 -28.55
CA THR A 121 1.79 -6.85 -28.27
C THR A 121 0.35 -6.41 -27.96
N ALA A 122 0.20 -5.25 -27.30
CA ALA A 122 -1.12 -4.68 -27.02
C ALA A 122 -1.95 -4.44 -28.31
N GLU A 123 -1.32 -4.03 -29.41
CA GLU A 123 -1.96 -3.86 -30.72
C GLU A 123 -2.55 -5.16 -31.28
N GLU A 124 -1.86 -6.28 -31.08
CA GLU A 124 -2.32 -7.60 -31.53
C GLU A 124 -3.50 -8.08 -30.67
N ILE A 125 -3.43 -7.85 -29.36
CA ILE A 125 -4.54 -8.13 -28.44
C ILE A 125 -5.78 -7.30 -28.81
N LEU A 126 -5.63 -6.00 -29.12
CA LEU A 126 -6.74 -5.15 -29.62
C LEU A 126 -7.35 -5.73 -30.90
N ARG A 127 -6.50 -6.12 -31.86
CA ARG A 127 -6.94 -6.64 -33.16
C ARG A 127 -7.64 -8.00 -33.06
N GLU A 128 -7.21 -8.87 -32.15
CA GLU A 128 -7.79 -10.21 -31.96
C GLU A 128 -9.06 -10.21 -31.09
N THR A 129 -9.15 -9.31 -30.11
CA THR A 129 -10.32 -9.21 -29.21
C THR A 129 -11.41 -8.27 -29.70
N GLY A 130 -11.06 -7.25 -30.50
CA GLY A 130 -11.99 -6.23 -30.99
C GLY A 130 -12.44 -5.22 -29.93
N VAL A 131 -11.70 -5.09 -28.82
CA VAL A 131 -11.99 -4.11 -27.76
C VAL A 131 -11.48 -2.72 -28.12
N SER A 132 -12.04 -1.70 -27.49
CA SER A 132 -11.45 -0.36 -27.53
C SER A 132 -10.18 -0.30 -26.69
N GLU A 133 -9.21 0.50 -27.14
CA GLU A 133 -7.94 0.77 -26.48
C GLU A 133 -8.11 1.13 -25.01
N ALA A 134 -8.97 2.12 -24.71
CA ALA A 134 -9.29 2.52 -23.33
C ALA A 134 -9.80 1.37 -22.45
N LYS A 135 -10.53 0.39 -23.03
CA LYS A 135 -11.01 -0.78 -22.27
C LYS A 135 -9.92 -1.83 -22.07
N LEU A 136 -8.99 -1.98 -23.02
CA LEU A 136 -7.82 -2.83 -22.82
C LEU A 136 -6.91 -2.25 -21.73
N VAL A 137 -6.63 -0.94 -21.77
CA VAL A 137 -5.83 -0.25 -20.75
C VAL A 137 -6.44 -0.44 -19.35
N GLU A 138 -7.74 -0.19 -19.18
CA GLU A 138 -8.45 -0.40 -17.90
C GLU A 138 -8.33 -1.85 -17.35
N ILE A 139 -8.26 -2.84 -18.25
CA ILE A 139 -8.10 -4.26 -17.89
C ILE A 139 -6.65 -4.57 -17.52
N LEU A 140 -5.68 -4.07 -18.30
CA LEU A 140 -4.25 -4.25 -18.05
C LEU A 140 -3.78 -3.55 -16.76
N GLU A 141 -4.23 -2.31 -16.52
CA GLU A 141 -3.96 -1.57 -15.28
C GLU A 141 -4.48 -2.34 -14.07
N PHE A 142 -5.72 -2.85 -14.12
CA PHE A 142 -6.25 -3.68 -13.03
C PHE A 142 -5.43 -4.96 -12.82
N MET A 143 -4.93 -5.59 -13.88
CA MET A 143 -4.11 -6.79 -13.76
C MET A 143 -2.72 -6.50 -13.18
N ASP A 144 -2.15 -5.31 -13.44
CA ASP A 144 -0.92 -4.81 -12.81
C ASP A 144 -1.15 -4.47 -11.32
N GLU A 145 -2.25 -3.79 -10.99
CA GLU A 145 -2.68 -3.50 -9.60
C GLU A 145 -2.91 -4.77 -8.76
N GLN A 146 -3.45 -5.84 -9.37
CA GLN A 146 -3.62 -7.13 -8.70
C GLN A 146 -2.34 -7.98 -8.69
N GLY A 147 -1.24 -7.52 -9.28
CA GLY A 147 0.02 -8.27 -9.40
C GLY A 147 -0.07 -9.54 -10.26
N ILE A 148 -1.04 -9.59 -11.18
CA ILE A 148 -1.25 -10.70 -12.12
C ILE A 148 -0.27 -10.59 -13.29
N ILE A 149 -0.04 -9.36 -13.76
CA ILE A 149 0.97 -9.02 -14.76
C ILE A 149 1.90 -7.97 -14.18
N LYS A 150 2.98 -7.66 -14.92
CA LYS A 150 3.85 -6.51 -14.63
C LYS A 150 4.04 -5.73 -15.92
N LEU A 151 3.54 -4.50 -15.97
CA LEU A 151 3.70 -3.62 -17.12
C LEU A 151 5.13 -3.04 -17.11
N GLU A 152 6.02 -3.66 -17.89
CA GLU A 152 7.32 -3.09 -18.19
C GLU A 152 7.15 -1.82 -19.01
N LYS A 153 7.22 -0.66 -18.33
CA LYS A 153 7.34 0.62 -19.02
C LYS A 153 8.61 0.54 -19.87
N PRO A 154 8.51 0.76 -21.20
CA PRO A 154 9.69 0.68 -22.07
C PRO A 154 10.75 1.62 -21.51
N ALA A 155 11.99 1.13 -21.38
CA ALA A 155 13.08 1.88 -20.78
C ALA A 155 13.39 3.12 -21.63
N GLY A 156 12.71 4.21 -21.31
CA GLY A 156 12.75 5.49 -22.00
C GLY A 156 14.13 6.09 -21.87
N LYS A 157 14.98 5.76 -22.84
CA LYS A 157 16.19 6.45 -23.28
C LYS A 157 16.27 7.87 -22.70
N GLU A 158 17.11 8.04 -21.67
CA GLU A 158 17.29 9.31 -20.98
C GLU A 158 17.67 10.40 -21.99
N GLU A 159 16.77 11.37 -22.21
CA GLU A 159 17.07 12.51 -23.07
C GLU A 159 18.02 13.47 -22.35
N GLU A 160 19.30 13.43 -22.74
CA GLU A 160 20.26 14.50 -22.47
C GLU A 160 19.81 15.81 -23.14
N ALA A 161 18.93 16.56 -22.50
CA ALA A 161 18.41 17.83 -22.99
C ALA A 161 18.50 18.92 -21.91
N GLY A 162 19.59 19.71 -21.91
CA GLY A 162 19.68 20.88 -21.00
C GLY A 162 21.00 21.64 -20.91
N GLY A 163 22.13 21.11 -21.40
CA GLY A 163 23.43 21.78 -21.29
C GLY A 163 23.70 22.83 -22.37
N LYS A 164 23.14 24.05 -22.25
CA LYS A 164 23.38 25.15 -23.21
C LYS A 164 24.01 26.40 -22.59
N SER A 165 25.34 26.36 -22.49
CA SER A 165 26.30 27.47 -22.66
C SER A 165 25.86 28.92 -22.36
N GLU A 166 26.46 29.51 -21.33
CA GLU A 166 26.83 30.94 -21.25
C GLU A 166 28.34 31.06 -20.95
N PRO A 167 28.99 32.21 -21.21
CA PRO A 167 30.39 32.24 -21.64
C PRO A 167 31.44 32.25 -20.52
N GLU A 168 32.65 31.80 -20.89
CA GLU A 168 33.89 32.00 -20.14
C GLU A 168 34.31 33.48 -20.15
N GLU A 169 34.26 34.12 -18.98
CA GLU A 169 35.37 34.95 -18.49
C GLU A 169 35.95 34.17 -17.28
N GLY A 170 37.25 33.99 -17.09
CA GLY A 170 38.37 34.68 -17.71
C GLY A 170 39.37 35.14 -16.65
N GLU A 171 39.81 34.24 -15.75
CA GLU A 171 40.94 34.49 -14.83
C GLU A 171 41.90 33.29 -14.81
N GLU A 172 43.19 33.59 -14.95
CA GLU A 172 44.27 32.64 -15.20
C GLU A 172 45.00 32.23 -13.90
N ASN A 173 45.52 30.99 -13.90
CA ASN A 173 46.80 30.52 -13.32
C ASN A 173 47.21 30.92 -11.88
N GLU A 174 47.38 29.93 -11.00
CA GLU A 174 48.66 29.29 -10.59
C GLU A 174 48.89 29.61 -9.09
N GLU A 175 49.59 28.85 -8.24
CA GLU A 175 50.59 27.78 -8.41
C GLU A 175 50.68 26.94 -7.10
N GLY A 176 51.06 25.65 -7.17
CA GLY A 176 51.62 24.87 -6.05
C GLY A 176 50.65 24.39 -4.93
N GLY A 177 50.91 23.28 -4.22
CA GLY A 177 52.01 22.31 -4.38
C GLY A 177 51.96 21.12 -3.39
N GLU A 178 52.69 20.07 -3.77
CA GLU A 178 53.28 18.96 -3.00
C GLU A 178 52.67 18.35 -1.70
N LYS A 179 52.36 17.05 -1.81
CA LYS A 179 52.89 15.90 -1.02
C LYS A 179 53.06 16.01 0.52
N LYS A 180 52.38 15.09 1.24
CA LYS A 180 52.93 14.09 2.21
C LYS A 180 51.77 13.16 2.63
N ALA A 181 51.86 11.82 2.72
CA ALA A 181 52.92 10.88 3.07
C ALA A 181 53.25 10.81 4.58
N GLY A 182 52.68 9.79 5.24
CA GLY A 182 52.84 9.41 6.65
C GLY A 182 51.52 8.83 7.18
N GLY A 183 51.46 7.71 7.92
CA GLY A 183 52.51 6.84 8.46
C GLY A 183 52.25 6.54 9.93
N GLU A 184 52.32 5.27 10.33
CA GLU A 184 52.21 4.76 11.72
C GLU A 184 50.83 4.98 12.43
N ALA A 185 50.43 4.20 13.46
CA ALA A 185 51.11 3.13 14.17
C ALA A 185 50.15 1.97 14.51
N ALA A 186 50.67 0.74 14.52
CA ALA A 186 49.97 -0.40 15.11
C ALA A 186 49.93 -0.30 16.65
N ARG A 187 48.82 -0.73 17.27
CA ARG A 187 48.74 -1.02 18.70
C ARG A 187 47.92 -2.29 18.96
N GLU A 188 48.63 -3.39 19.18
CA GLU A 188 48.05 -4.62 19.71
C GLU A 188 47.65 -4.42 21.19
N PRO A 189 46.43 -4.83 21.61
CA PRO A 189 46.12 -4.99 23.02
C PRO A 189 46.72 -6.30 23.54
N ARG A 190 47.67 -6.19 24.48
CA ARG A 190 48.30 -7.35 25.15
C ARG A 190 47.27 -8.12 25.98
N PHE A 191 47.10 -9.41 25.68
CA PHE A 191 46.48 -10.36 26.61
C PHE A 191 47.26 -10.41 27.93
N LYS A 192 46.53 -10.46 29.05
CA LYS A 192 47.09 -10.82 30.36
C LYS A 192 46.85 -12.32 30.59
N PRO A 193 47.79 -13.04 31.23
CA PRO A 193 47.65 -14.46 31.48
C PRO A 193 46.57 -14.74 32.54
N MET A 194 45.92 -15.90 32.43
CA MET A 194 45.06 -16.46 33.47
C MET A 194 45.90 -16.72 34.72
N ILE A 195 45.36 -16.36 35.89
CA ILE A 195 45.82 -16.88 37.18
C ILE A 195 44.88 -18.03 37.53
N GLU A 196 45.46 -19.21 37.64
CA GLU A 196 44.81 -20.46 38.01
C GLU A 196 44.99 -20.65 39.53
N GLU A 197 43.96 -20.30 40.31
CA GLU A 197 43.90 -20.55 41.75
C GLU A 197 42.71 -21.46 42.07
N GLU A 198 43.02 -22.72 42.37
CA GLU A 198 42.14 -23.74 42.93
C GLU A 198 42.41 -23.90 44.46
N PRO A 199 41.56 -24.55 45.25
CA PRO A 199 40.59 -23.81 46.06
C PRO A 199 40.84 -23.92 47.58
N GLU A 200 40.56 -22.83 48.32
CA GLU A 200 40.37 -22.92 49.77
C GLU A 200 38.92 -23.31 50.10
N GLU A 201 38.74 -24.48 50.72
CA GLU A 201 37.47 -24.91 51.32
C GLU A 201 37.02 -23.92 52.41
N LYS A 202 36.04 -23.07 52.08
CA LYS A 202 35.33 -22.24 53.07
C LYS A 202 33.97 -22.86 53.37
N GLU A 203 33.65 -22.91 54.66
CA GLU A 203 32.47 -23.57 55.22
C GLU A 203 31.18 -23.16 54.52
N PHE A 204 30.32 -24.15 54.24
CA PHE A 204 29.07 -23.98 53.51
C PHE A 204 28.03 -23.23 54.34
N VAL A 205 28.14 -21.90 54.37
CA VAL A 205 27.02 -21.03 54.74
C VAL A 205 26.02 -21.09 53.58
N PRO A 206 24.73 -21.42 53.82
CA PRO A 206 23.75 -21.49 52.74
C PRO A 206 23.70 -20.13 52.02
N PRO A 207 23.93 -20.08 50.70
CA PRO A 207 24.09 -18.82 49.99
C PRO A 207 22.79 -18.03 50.09
N LYS A 208 22.85 -16.90 50.82
CA LYS A 208 21.83 -15.87 50.80
C LYS A 208 21.64 -15.50 49.33
N ALA A 209 20.47 -15.82 48.77
CA ALA A 209 20.23 -15.76 47.33
C ALA A 209 20.75 -14.43 46.77
N PRO A 210 21.58 -14.44 45.71
CA PRO A 210 22.25 -13.23 45.25
C PRO A 210 21.18 -12.17 44.94
N GLU A 211 21.20 -11.09 45.72
CA GLU A 211 20.30 -9.95 45.51
C GLU A 211 20.60 -9.43 44.10
N LYS A 212 19.67 -9.66 43.15
CA LYS A 212 19.84 -9.26 41.75
C LYS A 212 20.26 -7.80 41.71
N PRO A 213 21.30 -7.44 40.94
CA PRO A 213 21.84 -6.08 40.95
C PRO A 213 20.75 -5.08 40.56
N LYS A 214 20.42 -4.17 41.48
CA LYS A 214 19.43 -3.09 41.32
C LYS A 214 19.79 -2.05 40.24
N GLU A 215 20.81 -2.32 39.45
CA GLU A 215 21.36 -1.45 38.43
C GLU A 215 20.62 -1.60 37.09
N GLU A 216 20.10 -2.80 36.76
CA GLU A 216 19.27 -3.02 35.57
C GLU A 216 17.91 -2.29 35.65
N GLU A 217 17.26 -2.25 36.84
CA GLU A 217 16.01 -1.50 37.02
C GLU A 217 16.18 0.02 36.83
N LYS A 218 17.41 0.54 36.98
CA LYS A 218 17.66 1.98 36.89
C LYS A 218 17.79 2.44 35.44
N LYS A 219 18.53 1.71 34.59
CA LYS A 219 18.62 2.01 33.15
C LYS A 219 17.25 1.96 32.46
N LYS A 220 16.41 0.99 32.82
CA LYS A 220 15.09 0.83 32.20
C LYS A 220 14.14 2.02 32.42
N LYS A 221 14.37 2.85 33.45
CA LYS A 221 13.55 4.04 33.73
C LYS A 221 13.99 5.31 32.99
N GLU A 222 15.24 5.42 32.55
CA GLU A 222 15.68 6.60 31.80
C GLU A 222 15.32 6.51 30.31
N GLU A 223 15.34 5.32 29.71
CA GLU A 223 14.86 5.15 28.33
C GLU A 223 13.35 5.38 28.20
N ASP A 224 12.55 5.04 29.22
CA ASP A 224 11.09 5.19 29.24
C ASP A 224 10.60 6.63 29.54
N ALA A 225 11.52 7.61 29.64
CA ALA A 225 11.17 9.02 29.52
C ALA A 225 10.75 9.34 28.07
N ILE A 226 9.49 9.07 27.74
CA ILE A 226 8.84 9.52 26.50
C ILE A 226 8.98 11.04 26.43
N GLU A 227 9.50 11.58 25.32
CA GLU A 227 9.57 13.03 25.12
C GLU A 227 8.15 13.63 25.27
N GLU A 228 8.03 14.65 26.13
CA GLU A 228 6.74 15.24 26.49
C GLU A 228 6.04 15.80 25.24
N GLY A 229 5.06 15.05 24.70
CA GLY A 229 4.33 15.39 23.48
C GLY A 229 4.15 14.25 22.48
N ILE A 230 4.81 13.10 22.64
CA ILE A 230 4.57 11.93 21.78
C ILE A 230 3.19 11.34 22.08
N VAL A 231 2.28 11.40 21.11
CA VAL A 231 0.96 10.76 21.21
C VAL A 231 1.09 9.25 20.94
N PRO A 232 0.62 8.39 21.86
CA PRO A 232 0.75 6.94 21.74
C PRO A 232 -0.11 6.37 20.62
N ILE A 233 0.22 5.14 20.19
CA ILE A 233 -0.63 4.36 19.27
C ILE A 233 -1.59 3.51 20.12
N ASP A 234 -2.88 3.81 20.01
CA ASP A 234 -3.95 3.09 20.71
C ASP A 234 -4.52 1.94 19.86
N VAL A 235 -4.78 0.81 20.53
CA VAL A 235 -5.56 -0.32 20.02
C VAL A 235 -6.96 -0.28 20.66
N PRO A 236 -8.03 0.04 19.91
CA PRO A 236 -9.39 0.02 20.40
C PRO A 236 -9.92 -1.42 20.47
N GLN A 237 -10.59 -1.74 21.57
CA GLN A 237 -11.22 -3.02 21.81
C GLN A 237 -12.69 -2.82 22.19
N MET A 238 -13.60 -3.43 21.43
CA MET A 238 -15.02 -3.44 21.76
C MET A 238 -15.30 -4.16 23.08
N GLU A 239 -16.06 -3.50 23.95
CA GLU A 239 -16.59 -4.11 25.17
C GLU A 239 -17.75 -5.06 24.88
N LYS A 240 -18.07 -5.92 25.86
CA LYS A 240 -19.16 -6.91 25.75
C LYS A 240 -20.54 -6.24 25.78
N ILE A 241 -20.99 -5.77 24.62
CA ILE A 241 -22.32 -5.19 24.42
C ILE A 241 -23.33 -6.23 23.91
N THR A 242 -24.59 -6.07 24.30
CA THR A 242 -25.71 -6.89 23.77
C THR A 242 -26.02 -6.54 22.31
N LEU A 243 -26.67 -7.44 21.57
CA LEU A 243 -27.09 -7.20 20.19
C LEU A 243 -27.98 -5.95 20.04
N VAL A 244 -28.89 -5.73 21.00
CA VAL A 244 -29.77 -4.55 21.02
C VAL A 244 -28.99 -3.26 21.23
N GLN A 245 -28.02 -3.25 22.16
CA GLN A 245 -27.12 -2.10 22.35
C GLN A 245 -26.26 -1.85 21.11
N LYS A 246 -25.75 -2.91 20.45
CA LYS A 246 -24.97 -2.80 19.20
C LYS A 246 -25.80 -2.21 18.05
N ALA A 247 -27.06 -2.61 17.91
CA ALA A 247 -27.97 -2.06 16.91
C ALA A 247 -28.30 -0.58 17.17
N ALA A 248 -28.64 -0.24 18.42
CA ALA A 248 -28.89 1.16 18.82
C ALA A 248 -27.65 2.05 18.62
N LEU A 249 -26.46 1.52 18.93
CA LEU A 249 -25.20 2.19 18.69
C LEU A 249 -24.98 2.45 17.20
N PHE A 250 -25.09 1.44 16.33
CA PHE A 250 -24.95 1.64 14.89
C PHE A 250 -25.96 2.64 14.30
N ALA A 251 -27.19 2.68 14.81
CA ALA A 251 -28.16 3.69 14.40
C ALA A 251 -27.70 5.12 14.81
N GLU A 252 -27.26 5.32 16.06
CA GLU A 252 -26.74 6.62 16.53
C GLU A 252 -25.49 7.07 15.75
N LEU A 253 -24.61 6.14 15.38
CA LEU A 253 -23.39 6.41 14.62
C LEU A 253 -23.64 6.83 13.18
N ASN A 254 -24.49 6.09 12.46
CA ASN A 254 -24.82 6.42 11.07
C ASN A 254 -25.41 7.84 10.96
N VAL A 255 -26.15 8.29 11.99
CA VAL A 255 -26.69 9.66 12.08
C VAL A 255 -25.62 10.71 12.39
N LYS A 256 -24.66 10.42 13.27
CA LYS A 256 -23.66 11.41 13.72
C LYS A 256 -22.40 11.50 12.87
N PHE A 257 -21.95 10.38 12.32
CA PHE A 257 -20.63 10.21 11.71
C PHE A 257 -20.69 9.52 10.33
N GLY A 258 -21.90 9.20 9.84
CA GLY A 258 -22.08 8.53 8.55
C GLY A 258 -21.61 7.08 8.53
N LYS A 259 -21.38 6.56 7.31
CA LYS A 259 -21.10 5.13 7.06
C LYS A 259 -19.79 4.65 7.71
N ASN A 260 -18.74 5.47 7.66
CA ASN A 260 -17.37 5.09 8.04
C ASN A 260 -17.26 4.71 9.54
N ALA A 261 -18.14 5.25 10.40
CA ALA A 261 -18.16 4.87 11.82
C ALA A 261 -18.55 3.39 12.06
N ARG A 262 -19.31 2.77 11.14
CA ARG A 262 -19.62 1.33 11.21
C ARG A 262 -18.38 0.49 10.94
N GLU A 263 -17.57 0.88 9.96
CA GLU A 263 -16.30 0.23 9.63
C GLU A 263 -15.32 0.37 10.77
N LEU A 264 -15.22 1.56 11.38
CA LEU A 264 -14.38 1.82 12.54
C LEU A 264 -14.72 0.95 13.76
N VAL A 265 -16.02 0.72 14.03
CA VAL A 265 -16.48 -0.17 15.12
C VAL A 265 -16.21 -1.64 14.83
N ASN A 266 -16.40 -2.07 13.58
CA ASN A 266 -15.96 -3.40 13.15
C ASN A 266 -14.42 -3.51 13.15
N GLY A 267 -13.74 -2.37 13.12
CA GLY A 267 -12.32 -2.15 13.30
C GLY A 267 -11.79 -2.47 14.69
N ALA A 268 -12.56 -2.14 15.73
CA ALA A 268 -12.15 -2.18 17.14
C ALA A 268 -12.15 -3.60 17.74
N ASP A 269 -11.38 -4.52 17.15
CA ASP A 269 -11.29 -5.93 17.51
C ASP A 269 -10.20 -6.25 18.55
N GLY A 270 -9.48 -5.25 19.07
CA GLY A 270 -8.34 -5.44 19.96
C GLY A 270 -7.05 -5.90 19.26
N LYS A 271 -7.04 -5.95 17.92
CA LYS A 271 -5.87 -6.30 17.08
C LYS A 271 -5.43 -5.11 16.23
N ARG A 272 -6.37 -4.45 15.56
CA ARG A 272 -6.08 -3.28 14.73
C ARG A 272 -5.86 -2.04 15.57
N ASP A 273 -4.85 -1.23 15.23
CA ASP A 273 -4.62 0.07 15.88
C ASP A 273 -5.11 1.25 15.03
N PHE A 274 -4.99 2.46 15.56
CA PHE A 274 -5.47 3.68 14.90
C PHE A 274 -4.80 3.95 13.54
N ILE A 275 -3.57 3.48 13.30
CA ILE A 275 -2.90 3.62 12.00
C ILE A 275 -3.58 2.72 10.97
N GLU A 276 -3.72 1.44 11.29
CA GLU A 276 -4.38 0.47 10.40
C GLU A 276 -5.84 0.84 10.15
N LEU A 277 -6.54 1.38 11.14
CA LEU A 277 -7.89 1.90 10.97
C LEU A 277 -7.94 3.14 10.07
N SER A 278 -6.96 4.04 10.14
CA SER A 278 -6.84 5.20 9.24
C SER A 278 -6.60 4.77 7.79
N LEU A 279 -5.67 3.84 7.58
CA LEU A 279 -5.37 3.26 6.28
C LEU A 279 -6.59 2.52 5.69
N ALA A 280 -7.27 1.70 6.48
CA ALA A 280 -8.39 0.88 6.03
C ALA A 280 -9.70 1.67 5.77
N THR A 281 -9.96 2.75 6.51
CA THR A 281 -11.21 3.54 6.39
C THR A 281 -11.05 4.87 5.65
N GLY A 282 -9.82 5.29 5.35
CA GLY A 282 -9.52 6.61 4.79
C GLY A 282 -9.76 7.79 5.74
N LEU A 283 -10.12 7.54 7.00
CA LEU A 283 -10.32 8.58 8.01
C LEU A 283 -8.99 9.10 8.54
N SER A 284 -8.90 10.40 8.83
CA SER A 284 -7.74 10.97 9.51
C SER A 284 -7.68 10.51 10.98
N LEU A 285 -6.49 10.51 11.59
CA LEU A 285 -6.35 10.15 13.03
C LEU A 285 -7.22 11.03 13.94
N PHE A 286 -7.45 12.28 13.57
CA PHE A 286 -8.34 13.20 14.29
C PHE A 286 -9.82 12.79 14.21
N ASP A 287 -10.29 12.34 13.05
CA ASP A 287 -11.65 11.82 12.90
C ASP A 287 -11.81 10.52 13.70
N ILE A 288 -10.79 9.65 13.67
CA ILE A 288 -10.73 8.43 14.47
C ILE A 288 -10.79 8.74 15.97
N ASP A 289 -9.94 9.65 16.48
CA ASP A 289 -9.99 10.10 17.88
C ASP A 289 -11.37 10.62 18.25
N THR A 290 -11.99 11.43 17.40
CA THR A 290 -13.29 12.05 17.67
C THR A 290 -14.38 11.00 17.83
N ILE A 291 -14.41 10.01 16.93
CA ILE A 291 -15.36 8.90 16.95
C ILE A 291 -15.04 7.93 18.11
N MET A 292 -13.77 7.61 18.35
CA MET A 292 -13.32 6.72 19.41
C MET A 292 -13.55 7.30 20.82
N ALA A 293 -13.27 8.58 21.02
CA ALA A 293 -13.59 9.27 22.27
C ALA A 293 -15.10 9.32 22.54
N TYR A 294 -15.93 9.34 21.48
CA TYR A 294 -17.38 9.19 21.62
C TYR A 294 -17.76 7.81 22.19
N PHE A 295 -17.16 6.73 21.69
CA PHE A 295 -17.37 5.37 22.22
C PHE A 295 -16.85 5.18 23.64
N GLY A 296 -15.64 5.66 23.93
CA GLY A 296 -15.04 5.58 25.26
C GLY A 296 -15.92 6.25 26.31
N LYS A 297 -16.46 7.44 26.01
CA LYS A 297 -17.43 8.15 26.88
C LYS A 297 -18.75 7.41 27.10
N LYS A 298 -19.12 6.50 26.19
CA LYS A 298 -20.31 5.62 26.32
C LYS A 298 -19.99 4.26 26.97
N GLY A 299 -18.72 3.93 27.22
CA GLY A 299 -18.30 2.64 27.77
C GLY A 299 -18.43 1.47 26.79
N PHE A 300 -18.40 1.73 25.47
CA PHE A 300 -18.52 0.69 24.44
C PHE A 300 -17.18 0.21 23.88
N ILE A 301 -16.11 0.99 24.07
CA ILE A 301 -14.75 0.68 23.65
C ILE A 301 -13.78 1.01 24.80
N SER A 302 -12.84 0.11 25.05
CA SER A 302 -11.63 0.35 25.83
C SER A 302 -10.41 0.50 24.93
N PHE A 303 -9.37 1.18 25.41
CA PHE A 303 -8.14 1.44 24.66
C PHE A 303 -6.95 0.79 25.35
N ARG A 304 -6.10 0.12 24.56
CA ARG A 304 -4.80 -0.39 25.01
C ARG A 304 -3.72 0.28 24.17
N GLN A 305 -2.87 1.08 24.81
CA GLN A 305 -1.67 1.62 24.16
C GLN A 305 -0.72 0.48 23.79
N LEU A 306 -0.14 0.53 22.59
CA LEU A 306 0.93 -0.41 22.20
C LEU A 306 2.19 -0.14 23.02
N ALA A 307 2.82 -1.20 23.52
CA ALA A 307 4.14 -1.09 24.10
C ALA A 307 5.19 -0.78 23.02
N ARG A 308 6.32 -0.18 23.41
CA ARG A 308 7.42 0.15 22.49
C ARG A 308 7.93 -1.07 21.72
N ASP A 309 8.04 -2.22 22.40
CA ASP A 309 8.42 -3.49 21.79
C ASP A 309 7.39 -3.98 20.77
N ASP A 310 6.09 -3.76 21.01
CA ASP A 310 5.02 -4.11 20.07
C ASP A 310 5.04 -3.19 18.83
N ILE A 311 5.27 -1.88 19.01
CA ILE A 311 5.43 -0.91 17.92
C ILE A 311 6.62 -1.31 17.04
N LYS A 312 7.78 -1.60 17.65
CA LYS A 312 8.98 -2.07 16.95
C LYS A 312 8.78 -3.40 16.24
N LYS A 313 8.05 -4.33 16.85
CA LYS A 313 7.70 -5.61 16.23
C LYS A 313 6.74 -5.46 15.05
N LYS A 314 5.85 -4.46 15.09
CA LYS A 314 4.81 -4.23 14.08
C LYS A 314 5.28 -3.38 12.89
N TYR A 315 6.03 -2.32 13.15
CA TYR A 315 6.47 -1.32 12.16
C TYR A 315 7.98 -1.37 11.85
N GLY A 316 8.70 -2.35 12.41
CA GLY A 316 10.14 -2.49 12.24
C GLY A 316 10.97 -1.48 13.04
N GLU A 317 12.29 -1.55 12.88
CA GLU A 317 13.25 -0.63 13.50
C GLU A 317 13.06 0.81 12.99
N ASP A 318 12.83 0.96 11.67
CA ASP A 318 12.68 2.26 11.02
C ASP A 318 11.40 2.96 11.46
N GLY A 319 10.27 2.24 11.44
CA GLY A 319 9.02 2.72 12.03
C GLY A 319 9.20 3.09 13.50
N PHE A 320 9.86 2.26 14.31
CA PHE A 320 10.14 2.60 15.70
C PHE A 320 11.02 3.86 15.86
N ALA A 321 11.99 4.09 14.99
CA ALA A 321 12.79 5.31 14.96
C ALA A 321 11.94 6.56 14.64
N ILE A 322 10.98 6.43 13.71
CA ILE A 322 10.02 7.48 13.34
C ILE A 322 9.04 7.76 14.48
N TYR A 323 8.48 6.71 15.10
CA TYR A 323 7.56 6.82 16.25
C TYR A 323 8.20 7.55 17.43
N LYS A 324 9.47 7.26 17.75
CA LYS A 324 10.20 7.93 18.85
C LYS A 324 10.33 9.44 18.68
N ARG A 325 10.15 9.99 17.47
CA ARG A 325 10.30 11.43 17.21
C ARG A 325 8.98 12.13 16.86
N PHE A 326 8.07 11.45 16.18
CA PHE A 326 6.83 12.04 15.65
C PHE A 326 5.57 11.29 16.09
N GLY A 327 5.70 10.29 16.96
CA GLY A 327 4.60 9.47 17.44
C GLY A 327 3.83 8.78 16.32
N ARG A 328 2.53 8.59 16.55
CA ARG A 328 1.61 7.96 15.60
C ARG A 328 1.49 8.71 14.25
N ASP A 329 1.65 10.03 14.22
CA ASP A 329 1.56 10.82 12.98
C ASP A 329 2.70 10.44 12.02
N GLY A 330 3.90 10.25 12.58
CA GLY A 330 5.07 9.78 11.84
C GLY A 330 4.87 8.39 11.24
N ILE A 331 4.30 7.46 12.03
CA ILE A 331 3.98 6.11 11.57
C ILE A 331 2.92 6.13 10.47
N LEU A 332 1.88 6.97 10.57
CA LEU A 332 0.88 7.07 9.50
C LEU A 332 1.51 7.54 8.19
N LEU A 333 2.31 8.62 8.21
CA LEU A 333 2.96 9.11 7.00
C LEU A 333 3.92 8.09 6.40
N TYR A 334 4.68 7.38 7.25
CA TYR A 334 5.54 6.27 6.82
C TYR A 334 4.75 5.16 6.12
N GLU A 335 3.65 4.71 6.72
CA GLU A 335 2.79 3.67 6.16
C GLU A 335 2.02 4.11 4.91
N MET A 336 1.87 5.40 4.64
CA MET A 336 1.21 5.89 3.42
C MET A 336 2.15 5.99 2.21
N ILE A 337 3.47 5.90 2.41
CA ILE A 337 4.45 5.85 1.31
C ILE A 337 4.20 4.59 0.48
N GLY A 338 4.06 4.75 -0.83
CA GLY A 338 3.75 3.67 -1.76
C GLY A 338 2.28 3.21 -1.77
N LYS A 339 1.41 3.77 -0.92
CA LYS A 339 -0.04 3.54 -0.95
C LYS A 339 -0.83 4.67 -1.60
N GLU A 340 -0.25 5.88 -1.66
CA GLU A 340 -0.80 7.04 -2.36
C GLU A 340 0.04 7.41 -3.58
N ALA A 341 -0.60 7.98 -4.60
CA ALA A 341 0.06 8.39 -5.84
C ALA A 341 0.98 9.62 -5.68
N SER A 342 0.68 10.54 -4.75
CA SER A 342 1.49 11.73 -4.53
C SER A 342 1.57 12.16 -3.06
N LEU A 343 2.62 12.90 -2.73
CA LEU A 343 2.81 13.52 -1.42
C LEU A 343 1.63 14.44 -1.02
N LYS A 344 1.03 15.12 -2.02
CA LYS A 344 -0.12 16.00 -1.81
C LYS A 344 -1.34 15.22 -1.34
N ASP A 345 -1.55 14.03 -1.87
CA ASP A 345 -2.65 13.15 -1.48
C ASP A 345 -2.41 12.61 -0.06
N ILE A 346 -1.17 12.21 0.27
CA ILE A 346 -0.81 11.80 1.64
C ILE A 346 -1.15 12.91 2.66
N ILE A 347 -0.75 14.15 2.41
CA ILE A 347 -1.03 15.27 3.32
C ILE A 347 -2.53 15.56 3.38
N THR A 348 -3.22 15.58 2.24
CA THR A 348 -4.67 15.86 2.16
C THR A 348 -5.49 14.81 2.92
N ARG A 349 -5.16 13.52 2.76
CA ARG A 349 -5.85 12.39 3.40
C ARG A 349 -5.50 12.26 4.90
N SER A 350 -4.24 12.43 5.27
CA SER A 350 -3.83 12.38 6.69
C SER A 350 -4.32 13.57 7.52
N ARG A 351 -4.59 14.72 6.87
CA ARG A 351 -4.89 16.02 7.51
C ARG A 351 -3.82 16.50 8.51
N ILE A 352 -2.59 15.99 8.38
CA ILE A 352 -1.45 16.50 9.13
C ILE A 352 -1.08 17.86 8.55
N ASP A 353 -0.72 18.81 9.42
CA ASP A 353 -0.23 20.12 9.01
C ASP A 353 0.92 19.99 7.98
N PRO A 354 0.90 20.72 6.85
CA PRO A 354 1.89 20.52 5.79
C PRO A 354 3.34 20.77 6.24
N ASP A 355 3.59 21.76 7.09
CA ASP A 355 4.95 22.02 7.60
C ASP A 355 5.43 20.80 8.42
N ARG A 356 4.60 20.34 9.37
CA ARG A 356 4.88 19.14 10.20
C ARG A 356 5.07 17.90 9.34
N ALA A 357 4.25 17.69 8.31
CA ALA A 357 4.36 16.57 7.41
C ALA A 357 5.71 16.58 6.66
N ILE A 358 6.14 17.73 6.14
CA ILE A 358 7.43 17.87 5.46
C ILE A 358 8.61 17.55 6.39
N GLU A 359 8.54 17.94 7.67
CA GLU A 359 9.58 17.58 8.66
C GLU A 359 9.63 16.07 8.91
N ILE A 360 8.47 15.41 8.97
CA ILE A 360 8.36 13.96 9.07
C ILE A 360 8.96 13.29 7.83
N PHE A 361 8.60 13.71 6.61
CA PHE A 361 9.14 13.13 5.36
C PHE A 361 10.66 13.26 5.25
N VAL A 362 11.22 14.43 5.58
CA VAL A 362 12.69 14.64 5.60
C VAL A 362 13.36 13.75 6.65
N PHE A 363 12.69 13.39 7.74
CA PHE A 363 13.23 12.44 8.72
C PHE A 363 13.09 10.99 8.26
N ILE A 364 11.96 10.59 7.67
CA ILE A 364 11.76 9.26 7.09
C ILE A 364 12.85 8.96 6.06
N HIS A 365 13.14 9.89 5.14
CA HIS A 365 14.22 9.74 4.15
C HIS A 365 15.59 9.45 4.78
N LYS A 366 15.89 10.10 5.92
CA LYS A 366 17.14 9.90 6.66
C LYS A 366 17.19 8.56 7.39
N VAL A 367 16.06 8.10 7.94
CA VAL A 367 15.96 6.79 8.59
C VAL A 367 16.14 5.68 7.55
N LEU A 368 15.51 5.81 6.38
CA LEU A 368 15.63 4.86 5.26
C LEU A 368 16.97 4.91 4.50
N GLY A 369 17.91 5.78 4.89
CA GLY A 369 19.21 5.88 4.24
C GLY A 369 19.15 6.29 2.76
N LEU A 370 18.12 7.04 2.35
CA LEU A 370 17.94 7.45 0.97
C LEU A 370 18.86 8.64 0.66
N ASP A 371 19.94 8.37 -0.09
CA ASP A 371 21.03 9.32 -0.41
C ASP A 371 20.61 10.59 -1.16
N ILE A 372 19.37 10.66 -1.65
CA ILE A 372 18.84 11.84 -2.35
C ILE A 372 18.53 12.94 -1.33
N PRO A 373 19.20 14.12 -1.39
CA PRO A 373 18.95 15.21 -0.46
C PRO A 373 17.59 15.85 -0.74
N LEU A 374 16.59 15.54 0.10
CA LEU A 374 15.31 16.22 0.11
C LEU A 374 15.44 17.66 0.64
N ASP A 375 15.57 18.62 -0.27
CA ASP A 375 15.37 20.04 0.05
C ASP A 375 13.90 20.31 0.37
N LYS A 376 13.64 20.83 1.58
CA LYS A 376 12.31 21.27 2.02
C LYS A 376 11.66 22.21 0.99
N ASN A 377 12.42 23.09 0.33
CA ASN A 377 11.88 24.06 -0.64
C ASN A 377 11.42 23.42 -1.97
N VAL A 378 11.99 22.27 -2.34
CA VAL A 378 11.48 21.47 -3.47
C VAL A 378 10.13 20.86 -3.08
N ILE A 379 10.03 20.32 -1.86
CA ILE A 379 8.80 19.73 -1.34
C ILE A 379 7.66 20.77 -1.23
N TYR A 380 7.94 21.97 -0.69
CA TYR A 380 6.95 23.07 -0.64
C TYR A 380 6.40 23.40 -2.03
N ARG A 381 7.28 23.49 -3.05
CA ARG A 381 6.87 23.75 -4.44
C ARG A 381 6.01 22.63 -5.02
N GLN A 382 6.34 21.36 -4.77
CA GLN A 382 5.51 20.21 -5.20
C GLN A 382 4.10 20.23 -4.57
N LEU A 383 3.97 20.77 -3.36
CA LEU A 383 2.69 20.92 -2.67
C LEU A 383 1.90 22.18 -3.10
N GLY A 384 2.46 23.03 -3.96
CA GLY A 384 1.86 24.31 -4.35
C GLY A 384 1.89 25.36 -3.24
N LEU A 385 2.69 25.14 -2.18
CA LEU A 385 2.82 26.04 -1.04
C LEU A 385 3.92 27.06 -1.33
N LYS A 386 3.57 28.35 -1.27
CA LYS A 386 4.53 29.45 -1.34
C LYS A 386 5.03 29.74 0.08
N LYS A 387 6.34 29.67 0.29
CA LYS A 387 7.05 30.13 1.50
C LYS A 387 7.99 31.28 1.15
#